data_AF-A0A7V8JFP5-F1
#
_entry.id   AF-A0A7V8JFP5-F1
#
_cell.length_a   1.000
_cell.length_b   1.000
_cell.length_c   1.000
_cell.angle_alpha   90.00
_cell.angle_beta   90.00
_cell.angle_gamma   90.00
#
_symmetry.space_group_name_H-M   'P 1'
#
loop_
_entity.id
_entity.type
_entity.pdbx_description
1 polymer ?
#
loop_
_entity_poly.entity_id
_entity_poly.type
_entity_poly.pdbx_seq_one_letter_code
_entity_poly.pdbx_strand_id
1 'polypeptide(L)'
;MLDQHYFPLSQDEINAIRLMPVDDAKRLEAAHQAGWGGCLSSLRQAARLGATDEQQDREDLEQEATPLFDTKVKSRDAEAKTITFELADHTTRTFPLKWGGWEEGTIGILRVRDEDASADGYGFQTYPDQDLRRHQEGDQDGKWAWRIDGDIVLAKVGVIPGTGGALIEDQSWPIVLDLPPEFVDLCSTKGISVEQVLRGFIADLCGLQNYLDEPREDGYSSNGSDERHMAHDYFERAYGMY
;
A
#
# COMPACT_ATOMS: atom_id res chain seq x y z
N MET A 1 -35.42 -33.46 -24.10
CA MET A 1 -34.90 -32.26 -24.80
C MET A 1 -34.66 -31.22 -23.73
N LEU A 2 -33.44 -30.90 -23.32
CA LEU A 2 -32.16 -30.84 -24.03
C LEU A 2 -31.04 -31.49 -23.21
N ASP A 3 -30.23 -32.32 -23.86
CA ASP A 3 -28.86 -32.61 -23.46
C ASP A 3 -28.01 -31.34 -23.59
N GLN A 4 -27.22 -31.01 -22.58
CA GLN A 4 -26.02 -30.21 -22.75
C GLN A 4 -24.86 -30.92 -22.06
N HIS A 5 -24.05 -31.55 -22.89
CA HIS A 5 -22.77 -32.14 -22.53
C HIS A 5 -21.83 -31.05 -22.03
N TYR A 6 -21.46 -31.12 -20.76
CA TYR A 6 -20.29 -30.42 -20.23
C TYR A 6 -19.06 -31.25 -20.59
N PHE A 7 -18.24 -30.77 -21.52
CA PHE A 7 -16.93 -31.35 -21.78
C PHE A 7 -15.92 -30.62 -20.88
N PRO A 8 -15.37 -31.26 -19.83
CA PRO A 8 -14.26 -30.67 -19.09
C PRO A 8 -13.04 -30.60 -20.00
N LEU A 9 -12.33 -29.46 -19.96
CA LEU A 9 -11.06 -29.27 -20.67
C LEU A 9 -10.08 -30.38 -20.28
N SER A 10 -9.34 -30.86 -21.28
CA SER A 10 -8.29 -31.85 -21.08
C SER A 10 -7.14 -31.27 -20.27
N GLN A 11 -6.40 -32.13 -19.58
CA GLN A 11 -5.26 -31.71 -18.76
C GLN A 11 -4.15 -31.03 -19.61
N ASP A 12 -4.08 -31.33 -20.90
CA ASP A 12 -3.16 -30.68 -21.84
C ASP A 12 -3.59 -29.25 -22.19
N GLU A 13 -4.88 -28.95 -22.23
CA GLU A 13 -5.41 -27.58 -22.40
C GLU A 13 -5.19 -26.74 -21.14
N ILE A 14 -5.31 -27.35 -19.96
CA ILE A 14 -5.00 -26.70 -18.67
C ILE A 14 -3.50 -26.40 -18.56
N ASN A 15 -2.64 -27.30 -19.06
CA ASN A 15 -1.20 -27.11 -19.04
C ASN A 15 -0.70 -26.09 -20.09
N ALA A 16 -1.43 -25.90 -21.20
CA ALA A 16 -1.14 -24.84 -22.18
C ALA A 16 -1.41 -23.42 -21.63
N ILE A 17 -2.37 -23.27 -20.71
CA ILE A 17 -2.68 -22.01 -20.02
C ILE A 17 -1.63 -21.70 -18.94
N ARG A 18 -0.97 -22.72 -18.38
CA ARG A 18 -0.05 -22.59 -17.25
C ARG A 18 1.42 -22.34 -17.61
N LEU A 19 1.75 -22.25 -18.90
CA LEU A 19 3.13 -22.08 -19.39
C LEU A 19 3.25 -20.96 -20.44
N MET A 20 2.73 -19.77 -20.15
CA MET A 20 3.04 -18.57 -20.95
C MET A 20 3.70 -17.50 -20.06
N PRO A 21 4.93 -17.04 -20.39
CA PRO A 21 5.56 -15.92 -19.71
C PRO A 21 4.80 -14.61 -19.96
N VAL A 22 4.76 -13.76 -18.95
CA VAL A 22 4.20 -12.40 -18.98
C VAL A 22 5.06 -11.52 -19.88
N ASP A 23 4.62 -11.27 -21.11
CA ASP A 23 5.05 -10.11 -21.90
C ASP A 23 4.12 -9.94 -23.11
N ASP A 24 3.08 -9.11 -22.99
CA ASP A 24 2.12 -8.92 -24.07
C ASP A 24 1.51 -7.51 -24.17
N ALA A 25 2.33 -6.56 -24.62
CA ALA A 25 1.85 -5.47 -25.47
C ALA A 25 1.63 -5.92 -26.93
N LYS A 26 2.14 -7.11 -27.32
CA LYS A 26 2.11 -7.60 -28.71
C LYS A 26 0.95 -8.53 -29.04
N ARG A 27 0.29 -9.17 -28.07
CA ARG A 27 -0.94 -9.96 -28.35
C ARG A 27 -2.22 -9.16 -28.53
N LEU A 28 -2.27 -7.91 -28.06
CA LEU A 28 -3.38 -7.00 -28.40
C LEU A 28 -3.40 -6.66 -29.90
N GLU A 29 -2.24 -6.62 -30.57
CA GLU A 29 -2.15 -6.44 -32.03
C GLU A 29 -2.56 -7.70 -32.81
N ALA A 30 -2.27 -8.89 -32.29
CA ALA A 30 -2.67 -10.15 -32.93
C ALA A 30 -4.19 -10.38 -32.89
N ALA A 31 -4.87 -9.98 -31.81
CA ALA A 31 -6.33 -10.01 -31.72
C ALA A 31 -7.01 -9.01 -32.67
N HIS A 32 -6.36 -7.88 -32.98
CA HIS A 32 -6.84 -6.87 -33.93
C HIS A 32 -6.77 -7.35 -35.39
N GLN A 33 -5.80 -8.21 -35.73
CA GLN A 33 -5.68 -8.80 -37.08
C GLN A 33 -6.64 -9.98 -37.33
N ALA A 34 -7.23 -10.57 -36.29
CA ALA A 34 -8.12 -11.72 -36.39
C ALA A 34 -9.58 -11.40 -36.77
N GLY A 35 -9.92 -10.14 -37.06
CA GLY A 35 -11.17 -9.81 -37.76
C GLY A 35 -12.44 -9.77 -36.90
N TRP A 36 -12.35 -9.61 -35.57
CA TRP A 36 -13.51 -9.40 -34.69
C TRP A 36 -13.82 -7.91 -34.56
N GLY A 37 -14.07 -7.26 -35.71
CA GLY A 37 -14.44 -5.86 -35.81
C GLY A 37 -15.95 -5.71 -35.75
N GLY A 38 -16.50 -5.34 -34.60
CA GLY A 38 -17.95 -5.10 -34.55
C GLY A 38 -18.57 -4.62 -33.25
N CYS A 39 -17.84 -4.12 -32.25
CA CYS A 39 -18.49 -3.46 -31.10
C CYS A 39 -17.56 -2.58 -30.23
N LEU A 40 -16.53 -1.93 -30.79
CA LEU A 40 -15.58 -1.13 -30.00
C LEU A 40 -15.28 0.27 -30.56
N SER A 41 -15.89 0.68 -31.67
CA SER A 41 -15.73 2.05 -32.18
C SER A 41 -16.51 3.08 -31.34
N SER A 42 -17.64 2.71 -30.74
CA SER A 42 -18.42 3.57 -29.86
C SER A 42 -17.82 3.72 -28.45
N LEU A 43 -17.11 2.71 -27.94
CA LEU A 43 -16.42 2.78 -26.63
C LEU A 43 -15.07 3.50 -26.70
N ARG A 44 -14.36 3.45 -27.84
CA ARG A 44 -13.10 4.21 -28.02
C ARG A 44 -13.29 5.72 -28.12
N GLN A 45 -14.46 6.18 -28.56
CA GLN A 45 -14.75 7.61 -28.68
C GLN A 45 -15.28 8.22 -27.37
N ALA A 46 -15.92 7.42 -26.51
CA ALA A 46 -16.28 7.82 -25.14
C ALA A 46 -15.07 7.81 -24.19
N ALA A 47 -14.16 6.84 -24.32
CA ALA A 47 -12.97 6.74 -23.47
C ALA A 47 -11.86 7.76 -23.82
N ARG A 48 -11.82 8.30 -25.04
CA ARG A 48 -10.80 9.29 -25.47
C ARG A 48 -11.16 10.74 -25.21
N LEU A 49 -12.42 11.05 -24.92
CA LEU A 49 -12.87 12.43 -24.64
C LEU A 49 -13.08 12.72 -23.15
N GLY A 50 -12.97 11.70 -22.27
CA GLY A 50 -13.04 11.85 -20.81
C GLY A 50 -11.74 11.55 -20.07
N ALA A 51 -10.73 10.97 -20.72
CA ALA A 51 -9.51 10.49 -20.04
C ALA A 51 -8.31 11.46 -20.08
N THR A 52 -8.39 12.57 -20.82
CA THR A 52 -7.22 13.46 -20.97
C THR A 52 -7.17 14.61 -19.97
N ASP A 53 -8.30 15.03 -19.39
CA ASP A 53 -8.31 16.09 -18.36
C ASP A 53 -8.17 15.50 -16.93
N GLU A 54 -8.79 14.35 -16.64
CA GLU A 54 -8.75 13.75 -15.29
C GLU A 54 -7.42 13.06 -14.93
N GLN A 55 -6.60 12.68 -15.92
CA GLN A 55 -5.25 12.16 -15.64
C GLN A 55 -4.26 13.27 -15.31
N GLN A 56 -4.49 14.49 -15.79
CA GLN A 56 -3.63 15.64 -15.52
C GLN A 56 -4.00 16.29 -14.18
N ASP A 57 -5.30 16.37 -13.85
CA ASP A 57 -5.76 16.84 -12.53
C ASP A 57 -5.41 15.87 -11.37
N ARG A 58 -5.10 14.60 -11.67
CA ARG A 58 -4.62 13.61 -10.68
C ARG A 58 -3.11 13.62 -10.47
N GLU A 59 -2.33 13.99 -11.48
CA GLU A 59 -0.88 14.16 -11.35
C GLU A 59 -0.50 15.47 -10.63
N ASP A 60 -1.42 16.45 -10.57
CA ASP A 60 -1.19 17.75 -9.93
C ASP A 60 -1.52 17.81 -8.42
N LEU A 61 -2.00 16.71 -7.79
CA LEU A 61 -2.42 16.70 -6.37
C LEU A 61 -1.50 15.90 -5.41
N GLU A 62 -0.48 15.22 -5.91
CA GLU A 62 0.53 14.57 -5.06
C GLU A 62 1.93 14.83 -5.62
N GLN A 63 2.45 16.04 -5.39
CA GLN A 63 3.89 16.14 -5.15
C GLN A 63 4.19 15.33 -3.88
N GLU A 64 4.46 14.04 -4.06
CA GLU A 64 4.81 13.14 -2.97
C GLU A 64 6.00 13.72 -2.21
N ALA A 65 5.74 14.15 -0.99
CA ALA A 65 6.75 14.67 -0.08
C ALA A 65 7.91 13.67 -0.01
N THR A 66 9.10 14.07 -0.47
CA THR A 66 10.26 13.18 -0.46
C THR A 66 10.57 12.79 0.99
N PRO A 67 10.56 11.49 1.34
CA PRO A 67 10.83 11.05 2.70
C PRO A 67 12.33 11.19 2.99
N LEU A 68 12.63 11.96 4.04
CA LEU A 68 13.97 12.15 4.60
C LEU A 68 14.12 11.26 5.82
N PHE A 69 14.74 10.10 5.63
CA PHE A 69 14.99 9.10 6.67
C PHE A 69 16.08 9.55 7.65
N ASP A 70 16.09 8.93 8.83
CA ASP A 70 17.07 9.12 9.89
C ASP A 70 17.20 10.59 10.34
N THR A 71 16.11 11.33 10.19
CA THR A 71 16.03 12.73 10.58
C THR A 71 15.87 12.84 12.09
N LYS A 72 16.72 13.63 12.73
CA LYS A 72 16.76 13.83 14.17
C LYS A 72 16.18 15.18 14.57
N VAL A 73 15.37 15.23 15.62
CA VAL A 73 14.97 16.49 16.28
C VAL A 73 16.20 17.05 16.97
N LYS A 74 16.74 18.15 16.43
CA LYS A 74 17.93 18.82 16.97
C LYS A 74 17.59 19.74 18.13
N SER A 75 16.58 20.58 17.94
CA SER A 75 16.14 21.52 18.97
C SER A 75 14.69 21.93 18.81
N ARG A 76 14.10 22.35 19.93
CA ARG A 76 12.76 22.93 19.97
C ARG A 76 12.79 24.29 20.68
N ASP A 77 12.34 25.33 19.99
CA ASP A 77 12.19 26.66 20.57
C ASP A 77 10.71 26.96 20.79
N ALA A 78 10.30 26.95 22.06
CA ALA A 78 8.91 27.23 22.44
C ALA A 78 8.56 28.72 22.32
N GLU A 79 9.54 29.61 22.45
CA GLU A 79 9.33 31.06 22.38
C GLU A 79 9.20 31.50 20.92
N ALA A 80 10.14 31.07 20.07
CA ALA A 80 10.09 31.30 18.63
C ALA A 80 9.03 30.43 17.92
N LYS A 81 8.49 29.41 18.62
CA LYS A 81 7.56 28.41 18.07
C LYS A 81 8.15 27.74 16.84
N THR A 82 9.38 27.25 16.95
CA THR A 82 10.07 26.54 15.87
C THR A 82 10.60 25.20 16.35
N ILE A 83 10.79 24.30 15.40
CA ILE A 83 11.48 23.03 15.58
C ILE A 83 12.57 22.93 14.51
N THR A 84 13.76 22.47 14.92
CA THR A 84 14.87 22.25 14.00
C THR A 84 15.15 20.76 13.91
N PHE A 85 15.17 20.26 12.69
CA PHE A 85 15.58 18.91 12.37
C PHE A 85 17.01 18.91 11.82
N GLU A 86 17.77 17.88 12.15
CA GLU A 86 19.05 17.54 11.55
C GLU A 86 18.85 16.31 10.65
N LEU A 87 19.19 16.46 9.38
CA LEU A 87 19.08 15.40 8.36
C LEU A 87 20.29 14.46 8.45
N ALA A 88 20.21 13.32 7.74
CA ALA A 88 21.27 12.32 7.72
C ALA A 88 22.62 12.85 7.19
N ASP A 89 22.61 13.89 6.35
CA ASP A 89 23.80 14.58 5.84
C ASP A 89 24.32 15.69 6.78
N HIS A 90 23.79 15.78 8.00
CA HIS A 90 24.05 16.81 9.02
C HIS A 90 23.58 18.23 8.66
N THR A 91 22.87 18.42 7.55
CA THR A 91 22.22 19.69 7.28
C THR A 91 21.01 19.88 8.21
N THR A 92 20.67 21.12 8.51
CA THR A 92 19.54 21.43 9.39
C THR A 92 18.42 22.12 8.64
N ARG A 93 17.18 21.77 8.96
CA ARG A 93 15.98 22.46 8.48
C ARG A 93 15.11 22.87 9.65
N THR A 94 14.65 24.12 9.64
CA THR A 94 13.81 24.67 10.70
C THR A 94 12.41 24.93 10.16
N PHE A 95 11.41 24.50 10.91
CA PHE A 95 10.01 24.67 10.55
C PHE A 95 9.24 25.29 11.72
N PRO A 96 8.06 25.87 11.45
CA PRO A 96 7.11 26.22 12.49
C PRO A 96 6.78 25.00 13.36
N LEU A 97 6.77 25.18 14.67
CA LEU A 97 6.43 24.12 15.61
C LEU A 97 4.95 23.76 15.44
N LYS A 98 4.69 22.52 15.02
CA LYS A 98 3.34 21.94 15.00
C LYS A 98 2.98 21.38 16.36
N TRP A 99 1.70 21.09 16.55
CA TRP A 99 1.24 20.28 17.68
C TRP A 99 1.91 18.91 17.60
N GLY A 100 2.86 18.67 18.49
CA GLY A 100 3.66 17.45 18.53
C GLY A 100 4.56 17.48 19.77
N GLY A 101 4.52 16.41 20.56
CA GLY A 101 5.32 16.25 21.77
C GLY A 101 6.70 15.66 21.49
N TRP A 102 7.33 15.98 20.35
CA TRP A 102 8.63 15.41 20.02
C TRP A 102 9.72 16.00 20.90
N GLU A 103 10.55 15.12 21.46
CA GLU A 103 11.67 15.49 22.31
C GLU A 103 12.94 15.68 21.48
N GLU A 104 13.84 16.54 21.95
CA GLU A 104 15.17 16.66 21.37
C GLU A 104 15.88 15.31 21.42
N GLY A 105 16.48 14.92 20.30
CA GLY A 105 17.09 13.61 20.17
C GLY A 105 16.25 12.58 19.42
N THR A 106 14.93 12.76 19.32
CA THR A 106 14.03 11.82 18.63
C THR A 106 14.37 11.69 17.15
N ILE A 107 14.39 10.46 16.64
CA ILE A 107 14.74 10.12 15.25
C ILE A 107 13.50 9.53 14.54
N GLY A 108 13.38 9.83 13.26
CA GLY A 108 12.28 9.37 12.44
C GLY A 108 12.36 9.79 10.97
N ILE A 109 11.20 9.76 10.32
CA ILE A 109 11.02 10.14 8.92
C ILE A 109 10.41 11.54 8.86
N LEU A 110 11.15 12.47 8.27
CA LEU A 110 10.64 13.80 7.93
C LEU A 110 10.13 13.78 6.49
N ARG A 111 8.88 14.20 6.29
CA ARG A 111 8.27 14.39 4.97
C ARG A 111 8.05 15.88 4.79
N VAL A 112 8.57 16.46 3.72
CA VAL A 112 8.42 17.89 3.42
C VAL A 112 7.64 18.03 2.11
N ARG A 113 6.52 18.76 2.16
CA ARG A 113 5.71 19.17 1.01
C ARG A 113 6.13 20.60 0.64
N ASP A 114 6.59 20.79 -0.58
CA ASP A 114 7.15 22.04 -1.13
C ASP A 114 8.42 22.60 -0.46
N GLU A 115 9.20 23.39 -1.20
CA GLU A 115 10.43 24.04 -0.74
C GLU A 115 10.16 25.22 0.22
N ASP A 116 8.97 25.81 0.17
CA ASP A 116 8.55 26.88 1.06
C ASP A 116 7.95 26.30 2.33
N ALA A 117 8.72 26.38 3.43
CA ALA A 117 8.41 25.94 4.79
C ALA A 117 7.20 26.68 5.42
N SER A 118 6.05 26.64 4.76
CA SER A 118 4.77 27.07 5.30
C SER A 118 4.39 26.18 6.48
N ALA A 119 3.57 26.71 7.39
CA ALA A 119 3.18 26.05 8.63
C ALA A 119 2.56 24.65 8.44
N ASP A 120 2.11 24.30 7.23
CA ASP A 120 1.52 23.01 6.89
C ASP A 120 2.46 22.05 6.14
N GLY A 121 3.63 22.52 5.68
CA GLY A 121 4.50 21.83 4.73
C GLY A 121 5.37 20.67 5.23
N TYR A 122 5.21 20.19 6.47
CA TYR A 122 5.97 19.00 6.92
C TYR A 122 5.18 18.04 7.80
N GLY A 123 5.56 16.76 7.76
CA GLY A 123 5.12 15.72 8.68
C GLY A 123 6.33 14.97 9.24
N PHE A 124 6.34 14.69 10.53
CA PHE A 124 7.40 13.93 11.17
C PHE A 124 6.81 12.69 11.86
N GLN A 125 7.29 11.51 11.46
CA GLN A 125 6.91 10.23 12.04
C GLN A 125 8.11 9.66 12.78
N THR A 126 8.00 9.51 14.09
CA THR A 126 9.05 8.92 14.93
C THR A 126 9.23 7.46 14.57
N TYR A 127 10.47 6.96 14.58
CA TYR A 127 10.67 5.52 14.52
C TYR A 127 10.11 4.84 15.77
N PRO A 128 9.49 3.65 15.64
CA PRO A 128 9.13 2.83 16.80
C PRO A 128 10.34 2.53 17.67
N ASP A 129 11.49 2.29 17.03
CA ASP A 129 12.78 2.07 17.69
C ASP A 129 13.78 3.19 17.36
N GLN A 130 14.38 3.78 18.39
CA GLN A 130 15.28 4.93 18.23
C GLN A 130 16.72 4.54 17.81
N ASP A 131 17.06 3.26 17.80
CA ASP A 131 18.33 2.73 17.27
C ASP A 131 18.23 2.30 15.80
N LEU A 132 17.01 2.23 15.25
CA LEU A 132 16.72 1.88 13.86
C LEU A 132 17.23 2.94 12.87
N ARG A 133 17.95 2.53 11.83
CA ARG A 133 18.44 3.40 10.75
C ARG A 133 18.14 2.82 9.38
N ARG A 134 17.96 3.68 8.39
CA ARG A 134 17.83 3.25 7.00
C ARG A 134 19.19 2.76 6.47
N HIS A 135 19.21 1.62 5.80
CA HIS A 135 20.43 1.06 5.20
C HIS A 135 20.26 0.80 3.70
N GLN A 136 20.28 1.88 2.90
CA GLN A 136 19.98 1.82 1.46
C GLN A 136 20.90 0.88 0.66
N GLU A 137 22.17 0.76 1.06
CA GLU A 137 23.15 -0.12 0.40
C GLU A 137 22.80 -1.61 0.51
N GLY A 138 21.99 -1.99 1.49
CA GLY A 138 21.56 -3.37 1.72
C GLY A 138 20.22 -3.72 1.09
N ASP A 139 19.58 -2.80 0.36
CA ASP A 139 18.28 -3.03 -0.27
C ASP A 139 18.31 -4.22 -1.21
N GLN A 140 17.18 -4.92 -1.28
CA GLN A 140 16.96 -6.05 -2.17
C GLN A 140 15.68 -5.81 -2.98
N ASP A 141 15.48 -6.60 -4.04
CA ASP A 141 14.31 -6.45 -4.90
C ASP A 141 13.01 -6.53 -4.08
N GLY A 142 12.24 -5.44 -4.09
CA GLY A 142 11.00 -5.30 -3.30
C GLY A 142 11.17 -5.16 -1.77
N LYS A 143 12.40 -5.06 -1.24
CA LYS A 143 12.66 -4.94 0.20
C LYS A 143 13.66 -3.83 0.55
N TRP A 144 13.34 -3.05 1.56
CA TRP A 144 14.24 -2.09 2.17
C TRP A 144 15.04 -2.71 3.32
N ALA A 145 16.34 -2.46 3.33
CA ALA A 145 17.20 -2.80 4.44
C ALA A 145 17.19 -1.71 5.52
N TRP A 146 17.13 -2.18 6.75
CA TRP A 146 17.20 -1.40 7.97
C TRP A 146 18.34 -1.92 8.83
N ARG A 147 18.99 -1.04 9.58
CA ARG A 147 20.02 -1.40 10.54
C ARG A 147 19.53 -1.12 11.95
N ILE A 148 19.69 -2.07 12.86
CA ILE A 148 19.42 -1.91 14.28
C ILE A 148 20.48 -2.68 15.06
N ASP A 149 21.12 -2.05 16.05
CA ASP A 149 22.18 -2.64 16.86
C ASP A 149 23.33 -3.34 16.09
N GLY A 150 23.56 -2.91 14.84
CA GLY A 150 24.59 -3.48 13.95
C GLY A 150 24.09 -4.62 13.06
N ASP A 151 22.91 -5.15 13.32
CA ASP A 151 22.25 -6.16 12.49
C ASP A 151 21.47 -5.52 11.34
N ILE A 152 21.33 -6.26 10.24
CA ILE A 152 20.54 -5.86 9.08
C ILE A 152 19.22 -6.63 9.06
N VAL A 153 18.12 -5.89 8.99
CA VAL A 153 16.75 -6.40 8.85
C VAL A 153 16.21 -5.99 7.49
N LEU A 154 15.62 -6.93 6.76
CA LEU A 154 14.97 -6.66 5.48
C LEU A 154 13.45 -6.60 5.70
N ALA A 155 12.85 -5.48 5.31
CA ALA A 155 11.40 -5.30 5.35
C ALA A 155 10.85 -5.00 3.95
N LYS A 156 9.60 -5.36 3.67
CA LYS A 156 8.90 -4.94 2.45
C LYS A 156 8.98 -3.42 2.28
N VAL A 157 9.14 -2.94 1.04
CA VAL A 157 9.15 -1.49 0.73
C VAL A 157 7.97 -0.79 1.38
N GLY A 158 8.23 0.32 2.07
CA GLY A 158 7.22 1.09 2.80
C GLY A 158 6.97 0.64 4.25
N VAL A 159 7.45 -0.54 4.67
CA VAL A 159 7.34 -1.01 6.05
C VAL A 159 8.55 -0.53 6.86
N ILE A 160 8.27 0.07 8.02
CA ILE A 160 9.26 0.44 9.03
C ILE A 160 9.24 -0.67 10.08
N PRO A 161 10.35 -1.37 10.35
CA PRO A 161 10.43 -2.33 11.45
C PRO A 161 10.00 -1.71 12.78
N GLY A 162 9.36 -2.53 13.61
CA GLY A 162 8.98 -2.17 14.96
C GLY A 162 10.16 -2.23 15.92
N THR A 163 9.84 -2.27 17.22
CA THR A 163 10.83 -2.31 18.31
C THR A 163 11.75 -3.53 18.18
N GLY A 164 13.07 -3.33 18.30
CA GLY A 164 14.05 -4.41 18.15
C GLY A 164 14.11 -5.02 16.75
N GLY A 165 13.59 -4.33 15.73
CA GLY A 165 13.51 -4.84 14.36
C GLY A 165 12.39 -5.85 14.15
N ALA A 166 11.44 -5.96 15.09
CA ALA A 166 10.31 -6.87 14.98
C ALA A 166 9.39 -6.50 13.82
N LEU A 167 8.91 -7.52 13.10
CA LEU A 167 7.87 -7.43 12.08
C LEU A 167 7.27 -8.81 11.83
N ILE A 168 6.07 -8.84 11.25
CA ILE A 168 5.45 -10.07 10.76
C ILE A 168 5.70 -10.17 9.26
N GLU A 169 6.55 -11.11 8.88
CA GLU A 169 6.92 -11.36 7.50
C GLU A 169 5.71 -11.73 6.64
N ASP A 170 5.75 -11.33 5.37
CA ASP A 170 4.72 -11.73 4.41
C ASP A 170 4.83 -13.22 4.09
N GLN A 171 3.97 -14.01 4.73
CA GLN A 171 3.80 -15.44 4.48
C GLN A 171 2.51 -15.73 3.70
N SER A 172 1.93 -14.71 3.07
CA SER A 172 0.69 -14.85 2.32
C SER A 172 0.93 -15.56 0.97
N TRP A 173 -0.13 -16.21 0.49
CA TRP A 173 -0.14 -16.86 -0.82
C TRP A 173 -1.06 -16.05 -1.75
N PRO A 174 -0.60 -15.66 -2.95
CA PRO A 174 -1.45 -14.93 -3.89
C PRO A 174 -2.58 -15.84 -4.38
N ILE A 175 -3.80 -15.29 -4.41
CA ILE A 175 -4.98 -15.95 -4.96
C ILE A 175 -5.64 -15.04 -5.99
N VAL A 176 -6.21 -15.63 -7.05
CA VAL A 176 -7.02 -14.94 -8.05
C VAL A 176 -8.48 -15.27 -7.79
N LEU A 177 -9.32 -14.25 -7.66
CA LEU A 177 -10.74 -14.38 -7.37
C LEU A 177 -11.56 -13.74 -8.48
N ASP A 178 -12.55 -14.47 -9.00
CA ASP A 178 -13.59 -13.89 -9.83
C ASP A 178 -14.59 -13.14 -8.93
N LEU A 179 -14.77 -11.85 -9.19
CA LEU A 179 -15.60 -10.99 -8.36
C LEU A 179 -16.84 -10.51 -9.12
N PRO A 180 -18.02 -10.47 -8.48
CA PRO A 180 -19.21 -9.88 -9.07
C PRO A 180 -18.97 -8.39 -9.39
N PRO A 181 -19.41 -7.90 -10.57
CA PRO A 181 -19.26 -6.49 -10.92
C PRO A 181 -19.93 -5.56 -9.90
N GLU A 182 -21.03 -5.98 -9.27
CA GLU A 182 -21.73 -5.21 -8.25
C GLU A 182 -20.86 -4.94 -7.01
N PHE A 183 -19.97 -5.86 -6.65
CA PHE A 183 -19.03 -5.67 -5.54
C PHE A 183 -17.92 -4.68 -5.92
N VAL A 184 -17.38 -4.81 -7.13
CA VAL A 184 -16.36 -3.90 -7.67
C VAL A 184 -16.92 -2.48 -7.75
N ASP A 185 -18.13 -2.31 -8.26
CA ASP A 185 -18.84 -1.03 -8.33
C ASP A 185 -19.06 -0.45 -6.94
N LEU A 186 -19.49 -1.26 -5.97
CA LEU A 186 -19.65 -0.83 -4.58
C LEU A 186 -18.34 -0.27 -4.01
N CYS A 187 -17.23 -0.98 -4.16
CA CYS A 187 -15.91 -0.50 -3.73
C CYS A 187 -15.54 0.82 -4.43
N SER A 188 -15.77 0.92 -5.74
CA SER A 188 -15.50 2.12 -6.53
C SER A 188 -16.32 3.32 -6.06
N THR A 189 -17.60 3.15 -5.71
CA THR A 189 -18.44 4.26 -5.17
C THR A 189 -17.93 4.82 -3.85
N LYS A 190 -17.09 4.07 -3.13
CA LYS A 190 -16.46 4.48 -1.88
C LYS A 190 -15.02 4.94 -2.05
N GLY A 191 -14.46 4.85 -3.26
CA GLY A 191 -13.06 5.19 -3.52
C GLY A 191 -12.07 4.25 -2.82
N ILE A 192 -12.49 3.01 -2.50
CA ILE A 192 -11.65 2.01 -1.82
C ILE A 192 -11.37 0.88 -2.81
N SER A 193 -10.15 0.36 -2.83
CA SER A 193 -9.84 -0.80 -3.66
C SER A 193 -10.50 -2.07 -3.11
N VAL A 194 -10.83 -2.99 -4.02
CA VAL A 194 -11.34 -4.32 -3.67
C VAL A 194 -10.39 -5.04 -2.72
N GLU A 195 -9.09 -4.97 -2.99
CA GLU A 195 -8.07 -5.62 -2.16
C GLU A 195 -8.10 -5.12 -0.72
N GLN A 196 -8.21 -3.80 -0.50
CA GLN A 196 -8.31 -3.22 0.84
C GLN A 196 -9.55 -3.73 1.58
N VAL A 197 -10.70 -3.79 0.91
CA VAL A 197 -11.95 -4.29 1.53
C VAL A 197 -11.82 -5.76 1.91
N LEU A 198 -11.31 -6.61 1.01
CA LEU A 198 -11.15 -8.04 1.27
C LEU A 198 -10.12 -8.31 2.37
N ARG A 199 -8.96 -7.66 2.33
CA ARG A 199 -7.93 -7.79 3.38
C ARG A 199 -8.46 -7.32 4.74
N GLY A 200 -9.17 -6.19 4.77
CA GLY A 200 -9.78 -5.67 6.00
C GLY A 200 -10.79 -6.65 6.59
N PHE A 201 -11.72 -7.16 5.78
CA PHE A 201 -12.72 -8.13 6.24
C PHE A 201 -12.08 -9.43 6.74
N ILE A 202 -11.09 -9.98 6.02
CA ILE A 202 -10.35 -11.18 6.45
C ILE A 202 -9.61 -10.90 7.76
N ALA A 203 -8.94 -9.75 7.87
CA ALA A 203 -8.23 -9.37 9.09
C ALA A 203 -9.19 -9.22 10.28
N ASP A 204 -10.36 -8.63 10.06
CA ASP A 204 -11.37 -8.48 11.10
C ASP A 204 -11.91 -9.84 11.56
N LEU A 205 -12.25 -10.72 10.62
CA LEU A 205 -12.74 -12.06 10.92
C LEU A 205 -11.70 -12.94 11.64
N CYS A 206 -10.44 -12.86 11.22
CA CYS A 206 -9.33 -13.65 11.79
C CYS A 206 -8.65 -12.97 13.00
N GLY A 207 -9.10 -11.78 13.40
CA GLY A 207 -8.50 -11.03 14.51
C GLY A 207 -7.06 -10.56 14.26
N LEU A 208 -6.67 -10.40 13.00
CA LEU A 208 -5.32 -9.97 12.60
C LEU A 208 -5.17 -8.47 12.84
N GLN A 209 -4.17 -8.09 13.63
CA GLN A 209 -3.91 -6.70 13.97
C GLN A 209 -2.51 -6.30 13.49
N ASN A 210 -2.38 -5.06 13.03
CA ASN A 210 -1.13 -4.46 12.61
C ASN A 210 -0.68 -3.45 13.66
N TYR A 211 0.24 -3.85 14.54
CA TYR A 211 0.70 -3.01 15.64
C TYR A 211 1.92 -2.19 15.22
N LEU A 212 2.11 -1.03 15.85
CA LEU A 212 3.29 -0.19 15.59
C LEU A 212 4.60 -0.91 15.97
N ASP A 213 4.59 -1.66 17.08
CA ASP A 213 5.75 -2.41 17.58
C ASP A 213 6.00 -3.71 16.83
N GLU A 214 5.00 -4.23 16.12
CA GLU A 214 5.07 -5.49 15.39
C GLU A 214 4.27 -5.35 14.07
N PRO A 215 4.78 -4.54 13.12
CA PRO A 215 4.09 -4.24 11.88
C PRO A 215 4.05 -5.45 10.95
N ARG A 216 3.01 -5.55 10.13
CA ARG A 216 2.81 -6.67 9.18
C ARG A 216 3.15 -6.29 7.75
N GLU A 217 3.97 -7.11 7.10
CA GLU A 217 4.29 -6.94 5.67
C GLU A 217 3.20 -7.44 4.73
N ASP A 218 2.39 -8.39 5.22
CA ASP A 218 1.28 -9.00 4.48
C ASP A 218 0.12 -8.02 4.23
N GLY A 219 0.16 -6.82 4.80
CA GLY A 219 -0.83 -5.76 4.59
C GLY A 219 -2.21 -6.05 5.19
N TYR A 220 -2.35 -7.10 6.01
CA TYR A 220 -3.58 -7.34 6.76
C TYR A 220 -3.62 -6.47 8.01
N SER A 221 -4.74 -5.80 8.23
CA SER A 221 -4.98 -5.02 9.43
C SER A 221 -6.47 -4.96 9.71
N SER A 222 -6.88 -5.35 10.91
CA SER A 222 -8.23 -5.14 11.40
C SER A 222 -8.57 -3.64 11.37
N ASN A 223 -9.82 -3.33 11.02
CA ASN A 223 -10.33 -1.96 10.97
C ASN A 223 -10.72 -1.43 12.35
N GLY A 224 -10.97 -2.31 13.32
CA GLY A 224 -11.36 -1.92 14.67
C GLY A 224 -12.03 -3.05 15.45
N SER A 225 -12.23 -2.85 16.76
CA SER A 225 -12.88 -3.85 17.61
C SER A 225 -14.32 -4.12 17.22
N ASP A 226 -15.05 -3.09 16.81
CA ASP A 226 -16.45 -3.21 16.46
C ASP A 226 -16.60 -3.94 15.12
N GLU A 227 -15.70 -3.67 14.18
CA GLU A 227 -15.62 -4.36 12.89
C GLU A 227 -15.32 -5.85 13.06
N ARG A 228 -14.41 -6.22 13.97
CA ARG A 228 -14.18 -7.64 14.32
C ARG A 228 -15.44 -8.33 14.82
N HIS A 229 -16.17 -7.70 15.75
CA HIS A 229 -17.43 -8.26 16.25
C HIS A 229 -18.47 -8.41 15.13
N MET A 230 -18.64 -7.38 14.29
CA MET A 230 -19.59 -7.41 13.18
C MET A 230 -19.23 -8.45 12.12
N ALA A 231 -17.94 -8.60 11.78
CA ALA A 231 -17.49 -9.61 10.83
C ALA A 231 -17.75 -11.02 11.35
N HIS A 232 -17.44 -11.27 12.63
CA HIS A 232 -17.70 -12.54 13.28
C HIS A 232 -19.21 -12.85 13.35
N ASP A 233 -20.04 -11.88 13.77
CA ASP A 233 -21.50 -12.04 13.82
C ASP A 233 -22.09 -12.34 12.44
N TYR A 234 -21.62 -11.67 11.38
CA TYR A 234 -22.02 -11.96 10.02
C TYR A 234 -21.64 -13.39 9.62
N PHE A 235 -20.39 -13.79 9.87
CA PHE A 235 -19.88 -15.10 9.48
C PHE A 235 -20.61 -16.24 10.20
N GLU A 236 -20.83 -16.11 11.52
CA GLU A 236 -21.59 -17.07 12.32
C GLU A 236 -23.04 -17.19 11.86
N ARG A 237 -23.69 -16.08 11.52
CA ARG A 237 -25.08 -16.11 11.03
C ARG A 237 -25.21 -16.73 9.64
N ALA A 238 -24.22 -16.51 8.77
CA ALA A 238 -24.24 -17.02 7.40
C ALA A 238 -23.80 -18.48 7.32
N TYR A 239 -22.83 -18.89 8.16
CA TYR A 239 -22.11 -20.16 8.02
C TYR A 239 -21.94 -20.96 9.33
N GLY A 240 -22.23 -20.37 10.50
CA GLY A 240 -22.01 -20.97 11.82
C GLY A 240 -23.04 -22.00 12.26
N MET A 241 -23.96 -22.43 11.37
CA MET A 241 -24.85 -23.55 11.65
C MET A 241 -24.17 -24.89 11.32
N TYR A 242 -23.43 -25.42 12.30
CA TYR A 242 -23.23 -26.86 12.51
C TYR A 242 -23.41 -27.21 13.99
#